data_AF-A0A0A9W781-F1
#
_entry.id   AF-A0A0A9W781-F1
#
_cell.length_a   1.000
_cell.length_b   1.000
_cell.length_c   1.000
_cell.angle_alpha   90.00
_cell.angle_beta   90.00
_cell.angle_gamma   90.00
#
_symmetry.space_group_name_H-M   'P 1'
#
loop_
_entity.id
_entity.type
_entity.pdbx_description
1 polymer ?
#
loop_
_entity_poly.entity_id
_entity_poly.type
_entity_poly.pdbx_seq_one_letter_code
_entity_poly.pdbx_strand_id
1 'polypeptide(L)'
;MHSFLVVSFVLLSGYLPYGIRSHSNNHQVYSKESNVYHQKIQRAKKLYSNHSCSGYKCFVDTISKDLSPFSSGIDLEMIQLGYQRGVKYVVLNKRIYRQKDCLFPSRCEGVDYFLNSIRKAIPDTHFVVNFHDWPQINKHFQGKVPVFSFSKTDDYYDIMYPTWSFWKGGPALTLYPTGIGRWDQFHDNLVRKSESMPWDEKISAGFFIGSRTSSERDNLILLSRAQPDLVVAKYTKNQAWKSDKVWLQVFD
;
A
#
# COMPACT_ATOMS: atom_id res chain seq x y z
N MET A 1 -0.85 -24.29 61.48
CA MET A 1 0.32 -23.54 60.99
C MET A 1 0.70 -24.08 59.61
N HIS A 2 0.91 -23.15 58.67
CA HIS A 2 1.54 -23.26 57.36
C HIS A 2 0.99 -24.20 56.27
N SER A 3 0.44 -23.51 55.27
CA SER A 3 0.29 -23.78 53.84
C SER A 3 1.49 -24.46 53.18
N PHE A 4 1.23 -25.32 52.18
CA PHE A 4 2.01 -25.41 50.94
C PHE A 4 1.14 -25.90 49.77
N LEU A 5 1.49 -25.41 48.58
CA LEU A 5 0.76 -25.38 47.31
C LEU A 5 0.34 -26.74 46.73
N VAL A 6 -0.88 -26.79 46.17
CA VAL A 6 -1.19 -27.59 44.97
C VAL A 6 -1.95 -26.69 43.98
N VAL A 7 -1.29 -26.33 42.88
CA VAL A 7 -1.89 -25.67 41.72
C VAL A 7 -2.75 -26.71 41.01
N SER A 8 -4.08 -26.56 41.08
CA SER A 8 -5.01 -27.38 40.31
C SER A 8 -5.24 -26.74 38.95
N PHE A 9 -4.78 -27.42 37.90
CA PHE A 9 -5.24 -27.23 36.53
C PHE A 9 -6.74 -27.53 36.47
N VAL A 10 -7.57 -26.52 36.18
CA VAL A 10 -8.98 -26.73 35.81
C VAL A 10 -9.22 -26.12 34.43
N LEU A 11 -9.30 -27.04 33.48
CA LEU A 11 -10.02 -27.05 32.21
C LEU A 11 -10.92 -25.84 31.92
N LEU A 12 -10.55 -25.06 30.91
CA LEU A 12 -11.48 -24.29 30.07
C LEU A 12 -11.37 -24.79 28.63
N SER A 13 -11.70 -26.06 28.44
CA SER A 13 -12.09 -26.62 27.14
C SER A 13 -13.61 -26.49 27.00
N GLY A 14 -14.07 -25.35 26.52
CA GLY A 14 -15.47 -25.12 26.21
C GLY A 14 -15.57 -24.04 25.13
N TYR A 15 -16.13 -24.40 23.97
CA TYR A 15 -16.26 -23.62 22.73
C TYR A 15 -15.08 -23.69 21.73
N LEU A 16 -14.74 -24.91 21.31
CA LEU A 16 -14.30 -25.16 19.93
C LEU A 16 -15.45 -25.89 19.21
N PRO A 17 -16.04 -25.34 18.14
CA PRO A 17 -17.00 -26.09 17.35
C PRO A 17 -16.27 -27.28 16.69
N TYR A 18 -16.72 -28.47 17.07
CA TYR A 18 -16.36 -29.74 16.46
C TYR A 18 -16.69 -29.74 14.97
N GLY A 19 -15.75 -30.21 14.15
CA GLY A 19 -16.04 -30.83 12.86
C GLY A 19 -15.66 -30.02 11.62
N ILE A 20 -14.36 -29.88 11.34
CA ILE A 20 -13.93 -29.70 9.94
C ILE A 20 -14.18 -31.04 9.24
N ARG A 21 -15.28 -31.11 8.48
CA ARG A 21 -15.51 -32.20 7.52
C ARG A 21 -14.36 -32.17 6.53
N SER A 22 -13.52 -33.21 6.56
CA SER A 22 -12.64 -33.57 5.46
C SER A 22 -13.48 -33.66 4.18
N HIS A 23 -13.24 -32.73 3.25
CA HIS A 23 -13.85 -32.79 1.92
C HIS A 23 -13.32 -34.03 1.20
N SER A 24 -14.24 -34.88 0.74
CA SER A 24 -13.96 -36.17 0.11
C SER A 24 -13.06 -36.00 -1.13
N ASN A 25 -11.98 -36.78 -1.19
CA ASN A 25 -11.02 -36.89 -2.29
C ASN A 25 -11.63 -37.64 -3.50
N ASN A 26 -12.61 -37.05 -4.19
CA ASN A 26 -13.04 -37.59 -5.49
C ASN A 26 -13.67 -36.54 -6.41
N HIS A 27 -12.98 -35.41 -6.59
CA HIS A 27 -13.27 -34.47 -7.68
C HIS A 27 -12.15 -34.50 -8.71
N GLN A 28 -12.53 -34.80 -9.96
CA GLN A 28 -11.73 -34.66 -11.16
C GLN A 28 -10.90 -33.36 -11.09
N VAL A 29 -9.58 -33.51 -11.01
CA VAL A 29 -8.63 -32.50 -10.46
C VAL A 29 -8.62 -31.16 -11.22
N TYR A 30 -9.24 -31.07 -12.39
CA TYR A 30 -9.35 -29.83 -13.15
C TYR A 30 -10.75 -29.65 -13.74
N SER A 31 -11.52 -28.70 -13.18
CA SER A 31 -12.70 -28.19 -13.87
C SER A 31 -12.28 -27.36 -15.09
N LYS A 32 -13.21 -27.08 -16.01
CA LYS A 32 -12.96 -26.20 -17.16
C LYS A 32 -12.41 -24.84 -16.72
N GLU A 33 -12.86 -24.34 -15.58
CA GLU A 33 -12.43 -23.09 -14.96
C GLU A 33 -11.00 -23.19 -14.41
N SER A 34 -10.64 -24.29 -13.74
CA SER A 34 -9.26 -24.53 -13.28
C SER A 34 -8.27 -24.57 -14.44
N ASN A 35 -8.67 -25.12 -15.58
CA ASN A 35 -7.84 -25.15 -16.79
C ASN A 35 -7.55 -23.75 -17.33
N VAL A 36 -8.49 -22.80 -17.23
CA VAL A 36 -8.28 -21.41 -17.66
C VAL A 36 -7.20 -20.72 -16.81
N TYR A 37 -7.27 -20.85 -15.49
CA TYR A 37 -6.25 -20.25 -14.61
C TYR A 37 -4.89 -20.90 -14.80
N HIS A 38 -4.84 -22.23 -14.97
CA HIS A 38 -3.60 -22.93 -15.27
C HIS A 38 -2.94 -22.39 -16.54
N GLN A 39 -3.70 -22.25 -17.64
CA GLN A 39 -3.18 -21.68 -18.89
C GLN A 39 -2.69 -20.24 -18.73
N LYS A 40 -3.42 -19.41 -17.96
CA LYS A 40 -2.99 -18.04 -17.64
C LYS A 40 -1.66 -18.04 -16.88
N ILE A 41 -1.49 -18.91 -15.89
CA ILE A 41 -0.24 -19.05 -15.12
C ILE A 41 0.91 -19.50 -16.03
N GLN A 42 0.70 -20.50 -16.89
CA GLN A 42 1.74 -20.97 -17.81
C GLN A 42 2.15 -19.90 -18.81
N ARG A 43 1.18 -19.17 -19.36
CA ARG A 43 1.44 -18.03 -20.24
C ARG A 43 2.24 -16.94 -19.52
N ALA A 44 1.86 -16.59 -18.30
CA ALA A 44 2.57 -15.58 -17.51
C ALA A 44 4.01 -16.01 -17.22
N LYS A 45 4.24 -17.28 -16.86
CA LYS A 45 5.58 -17.86 -16.66
C LYS A 45 6.43 -17.82 -17.93
N LYS A 46 5.83 -18.10 -19.10
CA LYS A 46 6.55 -18.05 -20.39
C LYS A 46 6.93 -16.63 -20.79
N LEU A 47 6.09 -15.65 -20.48
CA LEU A 47 6.34 -14.23 -20.76
C LEU A 47 7.26 -13.59 -19.72
N TYR A 48 7.33 -14.14 -18.52
CA TYR A 48 8.22 -13.65 -17.47
C TYR A 48 9.67 -13.92 -17.84
N SER A 49 10.41 -12.86 -18.11
CA SER A 49 11.87 -12.89 -18.24
C SER A 49 12.51 -12.52 -16.91
N ASN A 50 13.40 -13.38 -16.41
CA ASN A 50 14.20 -13.06 -15.22
C ASN A 50 15.18 -11.93 -15.58
N HIS A 51 14.81 -10.69 -15.27
CA HIS A 51 15.70 -9.55 -15.39
C HIS A 51 16.46 -9.42 -14.08
N SER A 52 17.76 -9.74 -14.10
CA SER A 52 18.65 -9.46 -12.98
C SER A 52 18.84 -7.94 -12.88
N CYS A 53 17.94 -7.28 -12.16
CA CYS A 53 18.03 -5.86 -11.86
C CYS A 53 18.45 -5.70 -10.39
N SER A 54 19.09 -4.57 -10.07
CA SER A 54 19.52 -4.25 -8.71
C SER A 54 19.15 -2.82 -8.36
N GLY A 55 18.59 -2.62 -7.16
CA GLY A 55 18.18 -1.32 -6.66
C GLY A 55 17.19 -0.61 -7.59
N TYR A 56 17.45 0.67 -7.87
CA TYR A 56 16.56 1.49 -8.70
C TYR A 56 16.47 1.01 -10.16
N LYS A 57 17.43 0.21 -10.65
CA LYS A 57 17.44 -0.27 -12.05
C LYS A 57 16.23 -1.12 -12.38
N CYS A 58 15.62 -1.76 -11.38
CA CYS A 58 14.37 -2.49 -11.52
C CYS A 58 13.16 -1.61 -11.86
N PHE A 59 13.27 -0.29 -11.66
CA PHE A 59 12.16 0.66 -11.77
C PHE A 59 12.43 1.75 -12.83
N VAL A 60 13.50 1.61 -13.63
CA VAL A 60 13.89 2.60 -14.65
C VAL A 60 12.81 2.77 -15.72
N ASP A 61 12.10 1.71 -16.09
CA ASP A 61 11.03 1.79 -17.08
C ASP A 61 9.89 2.70 -16.61
N THR A 62 9.52 2.61 -15.33
CA THR A 62 8.52 3.50 -14.71
C THR A 62 9.01 4.94 -14.71
N ILE A 63 10.25 5.19 -14.27
CA ILE A 63 10.85 6.53 -14.25
C ILE A 63 10.89 7.12 -15.67
N SER A 64 11.32 6.33 -16.64
CA SER A 64 11.44 6.74 -18.04
C SER A 64 10.07 7.03 -18.66
N LYS A 65 9.08 6.16 -18.41
CA LYS A 65 7.68 6.37 -18.84
C LYS A 65 7.12 7.67 -18.28
N ASP A 66 7.34 7.94 -17.00
CA ASP A 66 6.80 9.11 -16.31
C ASP A 66 7.47 10.42 -16.75
N LEU A 67 8.76 10.39 -17.08
CA LEU A 67 9.50 11.56 -17.56
C LEU A 67 9.36 11.78 -19.07
N SER A 68 8.99 10.75 -19.84
CA SER A 68 8.87 10.82 -21.31
C SER A 68 8.01 11.98 -21.84
N PRO A 69 6.89 12.40 -21.20
CA PRO A 69 6.08 13.51 -21.68
C PRO A 69 6.83 14.84 -21.66
N PHE A 70 7.89 14.96 -20.85
CA PHE A 70 8.69 16.16 -20.62
C PHE A 70 10.07 16.12 -21.32
N SER A 71 10.23 15.23 -22.31
CA SER A 71 11.49 15.04 -23.05
C SER A 71 11.97 16.27 -23.81
N SER A 72 11.07 17.22 -24.13
CA SER A 72 11.41 18.52 -24.73
C SER A 72 12.01 19.52 -23.75
N GLY A 73 12.14 19.16 -22.47
CA GLY A 73 12.57 20.05 -21.40
C GLY A 73 11.42 20.53 -20.53
N ILE A 74 11.78 21.02 -19.35
CA ILE A 74 10.88 21.61 -18.35
C ILE A 74 11.39 23.02 -18.08
N ASP A 75 10.60 24.02 -18.44
CA ASP A 75 10.90 25.41 -18.11
C ASP A 75 10.31 25.82 -16.74
N LEU A 76 10.65 27.02 -16.30
CA LEU A 76 10.21 27.55 -15.02
C LEU A 76 8.69 27.80 -15.00
N GLU A 77 8.09 28.19 -16.12
CA GLU A 77 6.65 28.46 -16.22
C GLU A 77 5.86 27.16 -15.99
N MET A 78 6.29 26.06 -16.59
CA MET A 78 5.70 24.74 -16.41
C MET A 78 5.75 24.28 -14.95
N ILE A 79 6.86 24.56 -14.24
CA ILE A 79 6.99 24.29 -12.79
C ILE A 79 6.04 25.18 -11.98
N GLN A 80 5.91 26.45 -12.34
CA GLN A 80 5.03 27.41 -11.66
C GLN A 80 3.56 27.03 -11.77
N LEU A 81 3.12 26.43 -12.88
CA LEU A 81 1.76 25.86 -13.01
C LEU A 81 1.49 24.77 -11.96
N GLY A 82 2.52 24.05 -11.53
CA GLY A 82 2.42 23.02 -10.48
C GLY A 82 2.25 23.59 -9.07
N TYR A 83 2.57 24.86 -8.82
CA TYR A 83 2.62 25.44 -7.47
C TYR A 83 1.30 25.38 -6.69
N GLN A 84 0.17 25.35 -7.38
CA GLN A 84 -1.15 25.23 -6.76
C GLN A 84 -1.55 23.77 -6.49
N ARG A 85 -0.75 22.80 -6.96
CA ARG A 85 -1.05 21.36 -6.94
C ARG A 85 -0.17 20.58 -5.97
N GLY A 86 0.73 21.25 -5.24
CA GLY A 86 1.62 20.59 -4.31
C GLY A 86 2.54 21.54 -3.57
N VAL A 87 3.52 20.95 -2.90
CA VAL A 87 4.51 21.63 -2.10
C VAL A 87 5.76 21.87 -2.93
N LYS A 88 6.22 23.12 -2.95
CA LYS A 88 7.41 23.54 -3.69
C LYS A 88 8.67 23.12 -2.97
N TYR A 89 9.59 22.54 -3.73
CA TYR A 89 10.94 22.20 -3.32
C TYR A 89 11.95 22.79 -4.28
N VAL A 90 13.09 23.16 -3.71
CA VAL A 90 14.24 23.69 -4.44
C VAL A 90 15.50 23.04 -3.87
N VAL A 91 16.30 22.43 -4.72
CA VAL A 91 17.69 22.08 -4.39
C VAL A 91 18.58 23.18 -4.92
N LEU A 92 19.35 23.81 -4.05
CA LEU A 92 20.35 24.81 -4.42
C LEU A 92 21.61 24.59 -3.59
N ASN A 93 22.76 24.52 -4.25
CA ASN A 93 24.06 24.34 -3.58
C ASN A 93 24.06 23.16 -2.59
N LYS A 94 23.47 22.03 -3.01
CA LYS A 94 23.36 20.78 -2.22
C LYS A 94 22.58 20.95 -0.91
N ARG A 95 21.73 21.96 -0.81
CA ARG A 95 20.78 22.19 0.28
C ARG A 95 19.36 22.07 -0.27
N ILE A 96 18.48 21.47 0.53
CA ILE A 96 17.06 21.34 0.20
C ILE A 96 16.30 22.47 0.89
N TYR A 97 15.52 23.20 0.11
CA TYR A 97 14.60 24.22 0.55
C TYR A 97 13.19 23.76 0.21
N ARG A 98 12.27 23.95 1.14
CA ARG A 98 10.85 23.62 0.98
C ARG A 98 10.04 24.87 1.32
N GLN A 99 8.94 25.11 0.61
CA GLN A 99 7.99 26.12 1.08
C GLN A 99 7.57 25.82 2.52
N LYS A 100 7.32 26.86 3.32
CA LYS A 100 7.00 26.73 4.74
C LYS A 100 5.78 25.83 4.95
N ASP A 101 4.70 26.14 4.24
CA ASP A 101 3.41 25.48 4.42
C ASP A 101 3.38 24.10 3.76
N CYS A 102 3.03 23.10 4.55
CA CYS A 102 2.74 21.74 4.10
C CYS A 102 1.48 21.26 4.79
N LEU A 103 0.45 20.94 4.00
CA LEU A 103 -0.84 20.49 4.50
C LEU A 103 -0.75 19.19 5.32
N PHE A 104 0.23 18.34 5.00
CA PHE A 104 0.48 17.07 5.70
C PHE A 104 1.92 17.01 6.24
N PRO A 105 2.23 17.68 7.36
CA PRO A 105 3.61 17.85 7.83
C PRO A 105 4.39 16.54 7.98
N SER A 106 3.77 15.49 8.54
CA SER A 106 4.44 14.18 8.69
C SER A 106 4.73 13.49 7.36
N ARG A 107 3.94 13.74 6.31
CA ARG A 107 4.24 13.25 4.96
C ARG A 107 5.43 14.00 4.36
N CYS A 108 5.46 15.33 4.52
CA CYS A 108 6.61 16.14 4.14
C CYS A 108 7.89 15.67 4.84
N GLU A 109 7.87 15.41 6.14
CA GLU A 109 9.03 14.87 6.88
C GLU A 109 9.52 13.53 6.33
N GLY A 110 8.62 12.65 5.89
CA GLY A 110 8.97 11.39 5.23
C GLY A 110 9.75 11.60 3.94
N VAL A 111 9.33 12.56 3.11
CA VAL A 111 10.04 12.92 1.86
C VAL A 111 11.34 13.68 2.16
N ASP A 112 11.32 14.61 3.11
CA ASP A 112 12.46 15.43 3.52
C ASP A 112 13.63 14.53 3.98
N TYR A 113 13.34 13.43 4.69
CA TYR A 113 14.34 12.43 5.06
C TYR A 113 15.10 11.88 3.84
N PHE A 114 14.38 11.40 2.83
CA PHE A 114 15.00 10.85 1.62
C PHE A 114 15.74 11.92 0.83
N LEU A 115 15.11 13.07 0.57
CA LEU A 115 15.75 14.18 -0.15
C LEU A 115 17.06 14.61 0.53
N ASN A 116 17.05 14.74 1.86
CA ASN A 116 18.25 15.11 2.60
C ASN A 116 19.35 14.04 2.52
N SER A 117 18.99 12.75 2.45
CA SER A 117 19.96 11.64 2.30
C SER A 117 20.68 11.65 0.96
N ILE A 118 20.02 12.10 -0.11
CA ILE A 118 20.57 12.13 -1.48
C ILE A 118 20.95 13.54 -1.97
N ARG A 119 20.78 14.59 -1.16
CA ARG A 119 20.97 16.00 -1.57
C ARG A 119 22.31 16.33 -2.23
N LYS A 120 23.37 15.56 -1.92
CA LYS A 120 24.69 15.73 -2.55
C LYS A 120 24.69 15.31 -4.02
N ALA A 121 23.89 14.31 -4.37
CA ALA A 121 23.76 13.77 -5.72
C ALA A 121 22.76 14.56 -6.59
N ILE A 122 21.79 15.25 -5.99
CA ILE A 122 20.80 16.04 -6.74
C ILE A 122 21.47 17.33 -7.29
N PRO A 123 21.34 17.65 -8.59
CA PRO A 123 21.75 18.94 -9.14
C PRO A 123 20.79 20.07 -8.69
N ASP A 124 21.16 21.32 -8.92
CA ASP A 124 20.26 22.43 -8.61
C ASP A 124 18.95 22.28 -9.43
N THR A 125 17.82 22.15 -8.74
CA THR A 125 16.55 21.70 -9.33
C THR A 125 15.37 22.31 -8.60
N HIS A 126 14.34 22.72 -9.35
CA HIS A 126 13.04 23.13 -8.82
C HIS A 126 12.02 22.04 -9.12
N PHE A 127 11.19 21.68 -8.15
CA PHE A 127 10.17 20.66 -8.34
C PHE A 127 9.00 20.82 -7.37
N VAL A 128 7.87 20.19 -7.70
CA VAL A 128 6.65 20.22 -6.90
C VAL A 128 6.26 18.80 -6.49
N VAL A 129 5.98 18.62 -5.21
CA VAL A 129 5.54 17.33 -4.64
C VAL A 129 4.12 17.46 -4.13
N ASN A 130 3.20 16.71 -4.72
CA ASN A 130 1.83 16.55 -4.23
C ASN A 130 1.81 15.56 -3.06
N PHE A 131 1.22 15.98 -1.94
CA PHE A 131 1.06 15.17 -0.73
C PHE A 131 -0.37 14.68 -0.50
N HIS A 132 -1.30 14.93 -1.43
CA HIS A 132 -2.64 14.33 -1.39
C HIS A 132 -2.61 12.86 -1.78
N ASP A 133 -3.68 12.15 -1.44
CA ASP A 133 -3.84 10.73 -1.80
C ASP A 133 -4.08 10.53 -3.31
N TRP A 134 -4.58 11.57 -4.00
CA TRP A 134 -4.95 11.52 -5.41
C TRP A 134 -3.95 12.28 -6.28
N PRO A 135 -3.66 11.79 -7.51
CA PRO A 135 -2.85 12.51 -8.49
C PRO A 135 -3.54 13.80 -8.95
N GLN A 136 -2.77 14.72 -9.54
CA GLN A 136 -3.22 16.09 -9.80
C GLN A 136 -3.39 16.43 -11.28
N ILE A 137 -2.64 15.77 -12.17
CA ILE A 137 -2.46 16.21 -13.56
C ILE A 137 -3.16 15.25 -14.52
N ASN A 138 -4.47 15.41 -14.65
CA ASN A 138 -5.28 14.56 -15.53
C ASN A 138 -5.04 14.89 -17.02
N LYS A 139 -4.70 13.88 -17.82
CA LYS A 139 -4.34 14.00 -19.25
C LYS A 139 -5.45 14.54 -20.14
N HIS A 140 -6.71 14.38 -19.74
CA HIS A 140 -7.86 14.76 -20.56
C HIS A 140 -8.23 16.23 -20.44
N PHE A 141 -7.86 16.89 -19.33
CA PHE A 141 -8.35 18.22 -19.01
C PHE A 141 -7.22 19.24 -18.76
N GLN A 142 -5.97 18.79 -18.67
CA GLN A 142 -4.85 19.64 -18.25
C GLN A 142 -3.64 19.45 -19.17
N GLY A 143 -2.83 20.51 -19.27
CA GLY A 143 -1.52 20.45 -19.91
C GLY A 143 -0.54 19.60 -19.12
N LYS A 144 0.62 19.31 -19.74
CA LYS A 144 1.70 18.60 -19.07
C LYS A 144 2.32 19.50 -18.00
N VAL A 145 2.18 19.11 -16.73
CA VAL A 145 2.75 19.82 -15.59
C VAL A 145 3.53 18.80 -14.75
N PRO A 146 4.83 19.02 -14.47
CA PRO A 146 5.67 18.06 -13.76
C PRO A 146 5.43 18.15 -12.25
N VAL A 147 4.42 17.42 -11.78
CA VAL A 147 4.10 17.27 -10.36
C VAL A 147 4.41 15.84 -9.94
N PHE A 148 5.12 15.67 -8.82
CA PHE A 148 5.38 14.37 -8.24
C PHE A 148 4.21 13.92 -7.36
N SER A 149 3.64 12.74 -7.61
CA SER A 149 2.57 12.12 -6.81
C SER A 149 2.91 10.67 -6.50
N PHE A 150 2.59 10.15 -5.32
CA PHE A 150 3.01 8.78 -4.95
C PHE A 150 2.23 7.66 -5.67
N SER A 151 1.07 7.98 -6.27
CA SER A 151 0.17 7.02 -6.94
C SER A 151 -0.57 7.68 -8.09
N LYS A 152 -0.86 6.92 -9.16
CA LYS A 152 -1.63 7.36 -10.32
C LYS A 152 -2.18 6.19 -11.16
N THR A 153 -3.06 6.51 -12.11
CA THR A 153 -3.42 5.65 -13.25
C THR A 153 -2.74 6.15 -14.53
N ASP A 154 -2.94 5.44 -15.65
CA ASP A 154 -2.46 5.88 -16.95
C ASP A 154 -3.14 7.18 -17.45
N ASP A 155 -4.18 7.67 -16.77
CA ASP A 155 -4.90 8.91 -17.12
C ASP A 155 -4.22 10.17 -16.57
N TYR A 156 -3.06 10.03 -15.90
CA TYR A 156 -2.38 11.15 -15.24
C TYR A 156 -0.92 11.31 -15.69
N TYR A 157 -0.48 12.57 -15.82
CA TYR A 157 0.89 12.95 -16.14
C TYR A 157 1.81 13.02 -14.92
N ASP A 158 1.29 12.93 -13.70
CA ASP A 158 2.08 12.99 -12.47
C ASP A 158 3.28 12.03 -12.52
N ILE A 159 4.42 12.44 -11.96
CA ILE A 159 5.64 11.63 -11.91
C ILE A 159 5.63 10.85 -10.59
N MET A 160 5.70 9.52 -10.65
CA MET A 160 5.67 8.73 -9.41
C MET A 160 6.96 8.89 -8.60
N TYR A 161 6.79 8.93 -7.28
CA TYR A 161 7.90 8.87 -6.32
C TYR A 161 7.61 7.87 -5.19
N PRO A 162 8.63 7.31 -4.52
CA PRO A 162 8.44 6.45 -3.37
C PRO A 162 7.69 7.17 -2.25
N THR A 163 6.56 6.63 -1.82
CA THR A 163 5.70 7.29 -0.83
C THR A 163 6.45 7.63 0.47
N TRP A 164 6.06 8.75 1.10
CA TRP A 164 6.57 9.19 2.40
C TRP A 164 6.57 8.07 3.46
N SER A 165 5.58 7.19 3.40
CA SER A 165 5.36 6.10 4.38
C SER A 165 6.47 5.05 4.41
N PHE A 166 7.42 5.05 3.47
CA PHE A 166 8.65 4.27 3.65
C PHE A 166 9.44 4.72 4.89
N TRP A 167 9.32 5.99 5.27
CA TRP A 167 9.93 6.54 6.48
C TRP A 167 8.90 7.00 7.51
N LYS A 168 7.97 7.89 7.14
CA LYS A 168 7.01 8.52 8.06
C LYS A 168 5.76 9.05 7.33
N GLY A 169 4.67 9.25 8.05
CA GLY A 169 3.51 9.98 7.56
C GLY A 169 2.45 9.13 6.87
N GLY A 170 2.56 7.80 6.98
CA GLY A 170 1.46 6.90 6.63
C GLY A 170 0.26 7.05 7.57
N PRO A 171 -0.82 6.29 7.33
CA PRO A 171 -2.03 6.36 8.14
C PRO A 171 -1.77 6.09 9.63
N ALA A 172 -2.32 6.92 10.50
CA ALA A 172 -2.27 6.71 11.95
C ALA A 172 -3.39 5.76 12.39
N LEU A 173 -3.01 4.72 13.12
CA LEU A 173 -3.88 3.65 13.63
C LEU A 173 -3.61 3.47 15.13
N THR A 174 -4.48 2.77 15.87
CA THR A 174 -4.25 2.47 17.29
C THR A 174 -2.91 1.77 17.54
N LEU A 175 -2.50 0.86 16.65
CA LEU A 175 -1.21 0.17 16.71
C LEU A 175 -0.02 1.01 16.22
N TYR A 176 -0.29 2.09 15.47
CA TYR A 176 0.70 2.98 14.88
C TYR A 176 0.30 4.44 15.12
N PRO A 177 0.36 4.93 16.38
CA PRO A 177 -0.19 6.22 16.76
C PRO A 177 0.53 7.39 16.06
N THR A 178 1.79 7.20 15.66
CA THR A 178 2.60 8.18 14.92
C THR A 178 2.52 8.04 13.40
N GLY A 179 1.61 7.19 12.90
CA GLY A 179 1.49 6.85 11.49
C GLY A 179 2.35 5.65 11.10
N ILE A 180 1.86 4.85 10.16
CA ILE A 180 2.67 3.79 9.53
C ILE A 180 3.91 4.44 8.88
N GLY A 181 5.06 3.82 9.08
CA GLY A 181 6.37 4.33 8.70
C GLY A 181 7.42 3.25 8.87
N ARG A 182 8.70 3.65 8.78
CA ARG A 182 9.86 2.79 9.09
C ARG A 182 9.78 1.42 8.41
N TRP A 183 9.70 1.45 7.08
CA TRP A 183 9.63 0.24 6.27
C TRP A 183 10.83 -0.69 6.53
N ASP A 184 12.00 -0.13 6.84
CA ASP A 184 13.17 -0.87 7.29
C ASP A 184 12.85 -1.80 8.46
N GLN A 185 12.26 -1.27 9.52
CA GLN A 185 11.90 -2.05 10.72
C GLN A 185 10.71 -2.97 10.47
N PHE A 186 9.72 -2.48 9.71
CA PHE A 186 8.51 -3.25 9.41
C PHE A 186 8.84 -4.48 8.55
N HIS A 187 9.72 -4.33 7.57
CA HIS A 187 10.21 -5.41 6.71
C HIS A 187 10.88 -6.52 7.55
N ASP A 188 11.81 -6.17 8.43
CA ASP A 188 12.54 -7.16 9.24
C ASP A 188 11.61 -7.91 10.20
N ASN A 189 10.60 -7.22 10.75
CA ASN A 189 9.56 -7.84 11.55
C ASN A 189 8.69 -8.81 10.72
N LEU A 190 8.35 -8.42 9.49
CA LEU A 190 7.54 -9.24 8.58
C LEU A 190 8.28 -10.51 8.16
N VAL A 191 9.57 -10.41 7.81
CA VAL A 191 10.41 -11.56 7.47
C VAL A 191 10.47 -12.56 8.62
N ARG A 192 10.83 -12.09 9.83
CA ARG A 192 10.87 -12.96 11.02
C ARG A 192 9.53 -13.63 11.31
N LYS A 193 8.42 -12.91 11.14
CA LYS A 193 7.08 -13.49 11.38
C LYS A 193 6.68 -14.47 10.28
N SER A 194 7.12 -14.26 9.04
CA SER A 194 6.91 -15.20 7.94
C SER A 194 7.68 -16.49 8.15
N GLU A 195 8.94 -16.41 8.60
CA GLU A 195 9.78 -17.57 8.92
C GLU A 195 9.23 -18.38 10.09
N SER A 196 8.64 -17.72 11.09
CA SER A 196 8.02 -18.38 12.23
C SER A 196 6.64 -19.00 11.94
N MET A 197 6.14 -18.92 10.70
CA MET A 197 4.79 -19.38 10.34
C MET A 197 4.81 -20.01 8.94
N PRO A 198 5.24 -21.28 8.84
CA PRO A 198 5.31 -22.04 7.59
C PRO A 198 4.01 -22.05 6.78
N TRP A 199 4.11 -22.33 5.48
CA TRP A 199 2.96 -22.26 4.55
C TRP A 199 1.82 -23.20 4.95
N ASP A 200 2.15 -24.43 5.30
CA ASP A 200 1.26 -25.51 5.72
C ASP A 200 0.56 -25.25 7.07
N GLU A 201 1.12 -24.36 7.90
CA GLU A 201 0.48 -23.91 9.15
C GLU A 201 -0.47 -22.71 8.96
N LYS A 202 -0.50 -22.09 7.77
CA LYS A 202 -1.39 -20.94 7.52
C LYS A 202 -2.84 -21.38 7.43
N ILE A 203 -3.72 -20.58 8.03
CA ILE A 203 -5.17 -20.81 7.96
C ILE A 203 -5.62 -20.71 6.50
N SER A 204 -6.31 -21.75 6.03
CA SER A 204 -6.83 -21.85 4.66
C SER A 204 -8.12 -21.02 4.48
N ALA A 205 -8.03 -19.71 4.70
CA ALA A 205 -9.11 -18.74 4.52
C ALA A 205 -8.58 -17.44 3.89
N GLY A 206 -9.42 -16.77 3.09
CA GLY A 206 -9.14 -15.40 2.67
C GLY A 206 -9.14 -14.45 3.87
N PHE A 207 -8.30 -13.41 3.87
CA PHE A 207 -8.19 -12.48 5.00
C PHE A 207 -8.11 -11.02 4.54
N PHE A 208 -8.92 -10.14 5.14
CA PHE A 208 -8.84 -8.69 4.92
C PHE A 208 -9.34 -7.91 6.14
N ILE A 209 -8.51 -6.98 6.66
CA ILE A 209 -8.93 -6.05 7.71
C ILE A 209 -8.49 -4.64 7.32
N GLY A 210 -9.44 -3.72 7.15
CA GLY A 210 -9.15 -2.35 6.74
C GLY A 210 -10.40 -1.49 6.64
N SER A 211 -10.29 -0.18 6.45
CA SER A 211 -11.49 0.68 6.37
C SER A 211 -12.14 0.68 4.98
N ARG A 212 -13.37 1.18 4.87
CA ARG A 212 -14.07 1.33 3.58
C ARG A 212 -13.61 2.61 2.83
N THR A 213 -12.43 2.57 2.23
CA THR A 213 -11.91 3.68 1.39
C THR A 213 -12.31 3.59 -0.08
N SER A 214 -12.87 2.45 -0.51
CA SER A 214 -13.47 2.23 -1.84
C SER A 214 -14.56 1.18 -1.72
N SER A 215 -15.64 1.31 -2.50
CA SER A 215 -16.73 0.33 -2.58
C SER A 215 -16.31 -0.98 -3.25
N GLU A 216 -15.18 -1.02 -3.97
CA GLU A 216 -14.65 -2.25 -4.56
C GLU A 216 -14.40 -3.36 -3.52
N ARG A 217 -14.28 -2.99 -2.24
CA ARG A 217 -14.06 -3.91 -1.12
C ARG A 217 -15.35 -4.58 -0.62
N ASP A 218 -16.53 -4.07 -0.99
CA ASP A 218 -17.80 -4.44 -0.38
C ASP A 218 -18.16 -5.91 -0.60
N ASN A 219 -17.94 -6.43 -1.82
CA ASN A 219 -18.26 -7.83 -2.15
C ASN A 219 -17.47 -8.82 -1.30
N LEU A 220 -16.24 -8.49 -0.91
CA LEU A 220 -15.42 -9.34 -0.04
C LEU A 220 -15.97 -9.36 1.40
N ILE A 221 -16.47 -8.22 1.89
CA ILE A 221 -17.11 -8.11 3.20
C ILE A 221 -18.44 -8.87 3.22
N LEU A 222 -19.24 -8.76 2.16
CA LEU A 222 -20.47 -9.56 2.00
C LEU A 222 -20.17 -11.06 2.01
N LEU A 223 -19.18 -11.47 1.23
CA LEU A 223 -18.79 -12.87 1.16
C LEU A 223 -18.35 -13.39 2.53
N SER A 224 -17.56 -12.63 3.29
CA SER A 224 -17.16 -13.03 4.64
C SER A 224 -18.34 -13.16 5.61
N ARG A 225 -19.37 -12.32 5.49
CA ARG A 225 -20.60 -12.44 6.30
C ARG A 225 -21.40 -13.69 5.93
N ALA A 226 -21.48 -14.01 4.64
CA ALA A 226 -22.23 -15.17 4.14
C ALA A 226 -21.49 -16.50 4.34
N GLN A 227 -20.16 -16.49 4.23
CA GLN A 227 -19.28 -17.67 4.27
C GLN A 227 -18.03 -17.39 5.13
N PRO A 228 -18.19 -17.30 6.47
CA PRO A 228 -17.11 -16.93 7.39
C PRO A 228 -15.96 -17.96 7.45
N ASP A 229 -16.22 -19.22 7.12
CA ASP A 229 -15.19 -20.26 7.06
C ASP A 229 -14.30 -20.14 5.80
N LEU A 230 -14.79 -19.48 4.74
CA LEU A 230 -14.05 -19.27 3.49
C LEU A 230 -13.22 -17.98 3.52
N VAL A 231 -13.79 -16.90 4.04
CA VAL A 231 -13.15 -15.58 4.10
C VAL A 231 -13.43 -14.91 5.44
N VAL A 232 -12.37 -14.38 6.07
CA VAL A 232 -12.42 -13.51 7.24
C VAL A 232 -12.09 -12.08 6.79
N ALA A 233 -13.12 -11.29 6.49
CA ALA A 233 -12.98 -9.91 6.05
C ALA A 233 -13.83 -8.97 6.92
N LYS A 234 -13.21 -7.92 7.48
CA LYS A 234 -13.90 -6.93 8.32
C LYS A 234 -13.46 -5.53 7.98
N TYR A 235 -14.43 -4.63 7.93
CA TYR A 235 -14.12 -3.21 7.89
C TYR A 235 -13.56 -2.74 9.24
N THR A 236 -12.83 -1.62 9.24
CA THR A 236 -12.41 -0.86 10.43
C THR A 236 -12.81 0.61 10.29
N LYS A 237 -12.82 1.37 11.39
CA LYS A 237 -13.05 2.81 11.36
C LYS A 237 -11.79 3.56 10.96
N ASN A 238 -11.93 4.57 10.12
CA ASN A 238 -10.88 5.55 9.82
C ASN A 238 -11.24 6.91 10.41
N GLN A 239 -10.32 7.87 10.35
CA GLN A 239 -10.49 9.22 10.90
C GLN A 239 -11.60 10.03 10.19
N ALA A 240 -12.01 9.62 8.99
CA ALA A 240 -13.06 10.27 8.20
C ALA A 240 -14.44 9.59 8.36
N TRP A 241 -14.62 8.74 9.37
CA TRP A 241 -15.87 8.05 9.62
C TRP A 241 -16.98 9.05 10.00
N LYS A 242 -18.10 9.02 9.27
CA LYS A 242 -19.22 9.97 9.44
C LYS A 242 -20.54 9.32 9.87
N SER A 243 -20.80 8.06 9.53
CA SER A 243 -22.04 7.37 9.92
C SER A 243 -21.99 5.86 9.70
N ASP A 244 -22.94 5.15 10.34
CA ASP A 244 -23.13 3.70 10.18
C ASP A 244 -23.70 3.30 8.81
N LYS A 245 -24.25 4.24 8.02
CA LYS A 245 -24.64 3.97 6.62
C LYS A 245 -23.47 3.44 5.79
N VAL A 246 -22.23 3.82 6.11
CA VAL A 246 -21.00 3.30 5.46
C VAL A 246 -20.83 1.77 5.65
N TRP A 247 -21.47 1.20 6.66
CA TRP A 247 -21.40 -0.23 7.00
C TRP A 247 -22.67 -1.00 6.66
N LEU A 248 -23.81 -0.31 6.76
CA LEU A 248 -25.16 -0.84 6.54
C LEU A 248 -25.60 -0.79 5.08
N GLN A 249 -25.07 0.12 4.23
CA GLN A 249 -25.38 0.18 2.80
C GLN A 249 -24.80 -0.96 1.95
N VAL A 250 -24.16 -1.93 2.61
CA VAL A 250 -23.88 -3.22 1.98
C VAL A 250 -25.11 -4.16 2.07
N PHE A 251 -26.19 -3.70 2.69
CA PHE A 251 -27.50 -4.33 2.73
C PHE A 251 -28.56 -3.29 2.36
N ASP A 252 -28.83 -3.21 1.06
CA ASP A 252 -30.16 -3.33 0.45
C ASP A 252 -29.96 -3.73 -1.02
#